data_AF-V5H5W6-F1
#
_entry.id   AF-V5H5W6-F1
#
_cell.length_a   1.000
_cell.length_b   1.000
_cell.length_c   1.000
_cell.angle_alpha   90.00
_cell.angle_beta   90.00
_cell.angle_gamma   90.00
#
_symmetry.space_group_name_H-M   'P 1'
#
loop_
_entity.id
_entity.type
_entity.pdbx_description
1 polymer ?
#
loop_
_entity_poly.entity_id
_entity_poly.type
_entity_poly.pdbx_seq_one_letter_code
_entity_poly.pdbx_strand_id
1 'polypeptide(L)'
;VFFWDILQRTLKKDFLLSPATIRYLPVEESESVPYDLFIVLGLFCIWKTRMEFRHADPGIKSVHKHFIEVVSEVQTVYCRT
;
A
#
# COMPACT_ATOMS: atom_id res chain seq x y z
N VAL A 1 -12.75 -8.34 -7.05
CA VAL A 1 -11.32 -8.70 -6.86
C VAL A 1 -10.86 -8.00 -5.60
N PHE A 2 -10.33 -8.72 -4.61
CA PHE A 2 -9.91 -8.08 -3.35
C PHE A 2 -8.68 -7.22 -3.58
N PHE A 3 -8.56 -6.10 -2.86
CA PHE A 3 -7.40 -5.21 -2.94
C PHE A 3 -6.08 -5.97 -2.73
N TRP A 4 -6.10 -6.98 -1.85
CA TRP A 4 -4.99 -7.89 -1.63
C TRP A 4 -4.62 -8.69 -2.89
N ASP A 5 -5.60 -9.23 -3.63
CA ASP A 5 -5.34 -9.95 -4.89
C ASP A 5 -4.72 -9.03 -5.95
N ILE A 6 -5.16 -7.77 -5.99
CA ILE A 6 -4.62 -6.76 -6.91
C ILE A 6 -3.18 -6.45 -6.50
N LEU A 7 -2.93 -6.16 -5.23
CA LEU A 7 -1.60 -5.89 -4.69
C LEU A 7 -0.64 -7.06 -4.97
N GLN A 8 -1.07 -8.29 -4.70
CA GLN A 8 -0.29 -9.50 -4.98
C GLN A 8 -0.04 -9.74 -6.47
N ARG A 9 -0.88 -9.24 -7.39
CA ARG A 9 -0.66 -9.35 -8.84
C ARG A 9 0.23 -8.24 -9.38
N THR A 10 0.16 -7.05 -8.78
CA THR A 10 1.05 -5.93 -9.08
C THR A 10 2.48 -6.26 -8.68
N LEU A 11 2.66 -7.02 -7.61
CA LEU A 11 3.95 -7.59 -7.23
C LEU A 11 4.18 -8.84 -8.05
N LYS A 12 5.26 -8.88 -8.85
CA LYS A 12 5.68 -10.07 -9.58
C LYS A 12 5.52 -11.29 -8.65
N LYS A 13 4.93 -12.37 -9.16
CA LYS A 13 4.49 -13.55 -8.37
C LYS A 13 5.56 -14.16 -7.46
N ASP A 14 6.83 -13.87 -7.72
CA ASP A 14 7.99 -14.38 -6.97
C ASP A 14 8.42 -13.47 -5.81
N PHE A 15 7.71 -12.36 -5.56
CA PHE A 15 8.01 -11.46 -4.45
C PHE A 15 7.43 -11.98 -3.12
N LEU A 16 8.24 -12.72 -2.37
CA LEU A 16 7.90 -13.18 -1.02
C LEU A 16 7.81 -11.97 -0.06
N LEU A 17 6.59 -11.61 0.35
CA LEU A 17 6.36 -10.60 1.38
C LEU A 17 6.64 -11.19 2.76
N SER A 18 7.75 -10.78 3.37
CA SER A 18 8.15 -11.09 4.74
C SER A 18 8.68 -9.82 5.41
N PRO A 19 8.70 -9.73 6.75
CA PRO A 19 9.31 -8.59 7.43
C PRO A 19 10.76 -8.32 7.02
N ALA A 20 11.49 -9.37 6.60
CA ALA A 20 12.87 -9.25 6.12
C ALA A 20 12.96 -8.73 4.68
N THR A 21 12.00 -9.03 3.81
CA THR A 21 12.01 -8.67 2.38
C THR A 21 11.35 -7.32 2.08
N ILE A 22 10.48 -6.81 2.97
CA ILE A 22 9.98 -5.42 2.87
C ILE A 22 11.16 -4.41 2.89
N ARG A 23 12.26 -4.76 3.54
CA ARG A 23 13.49 -3.96 3.63
C ARG A 23 14.31 -3.90 2.33
N TYR A 24 14.03 -4.80 1.39
CA TYR A 24 14.76 -4.99 0.12
C TYR A 24 13.79 -5.04 -1.06
N LEU A 25 12.82 -4.14 -1.03
CA LEU A 25 11.93 -3.94 -2.15
C LEU A 25 12.77 -3.63 -3.39
N PRO A 26 12.68 -4.42 -4.49
CA PRO A 26 13.51 -4.22 -5.65
C PRO A 26 13.17 -2.87 -6.27
N VAL A 27 13.99 -1.87 -5.96
CA VAL A 27 14.05 -0.62 -6.69
C VAL A 27 15.03 -0.90 -7.82
N GLU A 28 14.54 -1.38 -8.96
CA GLU A 28 15.36 -1.35 -10.16
C GLU A 28 15.65 0.13 -10.47
N GLU A 29 16.93 0.51 -10.64
CA GLU A 29 17.35 1.90 -10.88
C GLU A 29 16.68 2.53 -12.13
N SER A 30 16.11 1.70 -13.01
CA SER A 30 15.37 2.11 -14.20
C SER A 30 13.86 2.33 -13.99
N GLU A 31 13.31 2.03 -12.81
CA GLU A 31 11.88 2.20 -12.58
C GLU A 31 11.52 3.65 -12.23
N SER A 32 10.80 4.30 -13.16
CA SER A 32 10.28 5.66 -13.00
C SER A 32 9.12 5.77 -12.00
N VAL A 33 8.62 4.63 -11.51
CA VAL A 33 7.44 4.53 -10.65
C VAL A 33 7.88 4.01 -9.28
N PRO A 34 7.57 4.69 -8.17
CA PRO A 34 7.96 4.27 -6.82
C PRO A 34 7.07 3.13 -6.31
N TYR A 35 7.28 1.91 -6.81
CA TYR A 35 6.46 0.75 -6.45
C TYR A 35 6.59 0.36 -4.98
N ASP A 36 7.77 0.52 -4.41
CA ASP A 36 8.04 0.33 -2.98
C ASP A 36 7.11 1.15 -2.09
N LEU A 37 6.92 2.42 -2.43
CA LEU A 37 5.99 3.30 -1.75
C LEU A 37 4.56 2.78 -1.88
N PHE A 38 4.09 2.46 -3.09
CA PHE A 38 2.74 1.94 -3.29
C PHE A 38 2.47 0.65 -2.51
N ILE A 39 3.48 -0.20 -2.35
CA ILE A 39 3.38 -1.44 -1.58
C ILE A 39 3.26 -1.17 -0.10
N VAL A 40 4.15 -0.32 0.44
CA VAL A 40 4.12 0.05 1.85
C VAL A 40 2.78 0.71 2.19
N LEU A 41 2.31 1.63 1.35
CA LEU A 41 1.00 2.27 1.51
C LEU A 41 -0.15 1.26 1.40
N GLY A 42 -0.08 0.33 0.45
CA GLY A 42 -1.09 -0.73 0.28
C GLY A 42 -1.17 -1.65 1.51
N LEU A 43 -0.03 -2.11 2.02
CA LEU A 43 0.06 -2.93 3.23
C LEU A 43 -0.44 -2.18 4.47
N PHE A 44 -0.06 -0.91 4.61
CA PHE A 44 -0.56 -0.04 5.68
C PHE A 44 -2.08 0.08 5.63
N CYS A 45 -2.68 0.30 4.46
CA CYS A 45 -4.13 0.43 4.32
C CYS A 45 -4.87 -0.88 4.67
N ILE A 46 -4.31 -2.04 4.29
CA ILE A 46 -4.86 -3.35 4.68
C ILE A 46 -4.82 -3.52 6.20
N TRP A 47 -3.68 -3.23 6.81
CA TRP A 47 -3.53 -3.29 8.26
C TRP A 47 -4.50 -2.34 8.96
N LYS A 48 -4.61 -1.08 8.50
CA LYS A 48 -5.50 -0.07 9.06
C LYS A 48 -6.96 -0.52 9.01
N THR A 49 -7.48 -0.96 7.86
CA THR A 49 -8.86 -1.47 7.77
C THR A 49 -9.11 -2.66 8.69
N ARG A 50 -8.13 -3.58 8.83
CA ARG A 50 -8.26 -4.72 9.76
C ARG A 50 -8.32 -4.27 11.22
N MET A 51 -7.53 -3.26 11.59
CA MET A 51 -7.54 -2.71 12.94
C MET A 51 -8.83 -1.94 13.24
N GLU A 52 -9.33 -1.13 12.30
CA GLU A 52 -10.61 -0.44 12.44
C GLU A 52 -11.77 -1.44 12.59
N PHE A 53 -11.76 -2.52 11.80
CA PHE A 53 -12.74 -3.60 11.95
C PHE A 53 -12.66 -4.28 13.32
N ARG A 54 -11.44 -4.57 13.80
CA ARG A 54 -11.20 -5.16 15.13
C ARG A 54 -11.71 -4.26 16.26
N HIS A 55 -11.62 -2.94 16.08
CA HIS A 55 -12.07 -1.96 17.08
C HIS A 55 -13.54 -1.54 16.91
N ALA A 56 -14.27 -2.14 15.96
CA ALA A 56 -15.65 -1.77 15.64
C ALA A 56 -15.81 -0.27 15.39
N ASP A 57 -14.85 0.34 14.69
CA ASP A 57 -14.88 1.76 14.38
C ASP A 57 -16.12 2.10 13.50
N PRO A 58 -16.97 3.05 13.92
CA PRO A 58 -18.19 3.40 13.18
C PRO A 58 -17.92 3.97 11.78
N GLY A 59 -16.69 4.42 11.50
CA GLY A 59 -16.29 5.05 10.25
C GLY A 59 -15.41 4.17 9.34
N ILE A 60 -15.35 2.84 9.54
CA ILE A 60 -14.49 1.93 8.75
C ILE A 60 -14.63 2.22 7.26
N LYS A 61 -13.49 2.50 6.61
CA LYS A 61 -13.42 2.65 5.16
C LYS A 61 -12.88 1.37 4.54
N SER A 62 -13.26 1.15 3.28
CA SER A 62 -12.62 0.09 2.49
C SER A 62 -11.13 0.38 2.32
N VAL A 63 -10.33 -0.68 2.19
CA VAL A 63 -8.88 -0.56 1.94
C VAL A 63 -8.59 0.38 0.77
N HIS A 64 -9.39 0.29 -0.29
CA HIS A 64 -9.29 1.14 -1.48
C HIS A 64 -9.50 2.63 -1.17
N LYS A 65 -10.46 2.98 -0.32
CA LYS A 65 -10.69 4.37 0.10
C LYS A 65 -9.50 4.91 0.91
N HIS A 66 -9.01 4.14 1.87
CA HIS A 66 -7.80 4.52 2.63
C HIS A 66 -6.60 4.70 1.70
N PHE A 67 -6.43 3.82 0.72
CA PHE A 67 -5.32 3.91 -0.22
C PHE A 67 -5.36 5.19 -1.05
N ILE A 68 -6.53 5.56 -1.59
CA ILE A 68 -6.71 6.82 -2.33
C ILE A 68 -6.38 8.02 -1.43
N GLU A 69 -6.88 8.04 -0.20
CA GLU A 69 -6.65 9.14 0.74
C GLU A 69 -5.16 9.33 1.03
N VAL A 70 -4.45 8.25 1.37
CA VAL A 70 -3.01 8.31 1.70
C VAL A 70 -2.17 8.67 0.47
N VAL A 71 -2.49 8.14 -0.72
CA VAL A 71 -1.79 8.53 -1.96
C VAL A 71 -2.05 10.00 -2.30
N SER A 72 -3.26 10.49 -2.08
CA SER A 72 -3.58 11.91 -2.27
C SER A 72 -2.79 12.80 -1.31
N GLU A 73 -2.67 12.42 -0.03
CA GLU A 73 -1.83 13.13 0.94
C GLU A 73 -0.37 13.16 0.48
N VAL A 74 0.20 12.03 0.06
CA VAL A 74 1.55 11.95 -0.49
C VAL A 74 1.70 12.88 -1.69
N GLN A 75 0.76 12.85 -2.64
CA GLN A 75 0.77 13.74 -3.80
C GLN A 75 0.75 15.22 -3.38
N THR A 76 -0.01 15.60 -2.36
CA THR A 76 -0.03 16.99 -1.88
C THR A 76 1.30 17.45 -1.31
N VAL A 77 2.12 16.54 -0.76
CA VAL A 77 3.47 16.86 -0.28
C VAL A 77 4.42 17.09 -1.46
N TYR A 78 4.42 16.19 -2.45
CA TYR A 78 5.33 16.26 -3.59
C TYR A 78 4.97 17.35 -4.61
N CYS A 79 3.67 17.62 -4.82
CA CYS A 79 3.20 18.63 -5.80
C CYS A 79 3.16 20.07 -5.25
N ARG A 80 3.51 20.28 -3.97
CA ARG A 80 3.63 21.64 -3.38
C ARG A 80 5.04 22.24 -3.49
N THR A 81 5.99 21.49 -4.05
CA THR A 81 7.36 21.91 -4.41
C THR A 81 7.46 22.17 -5.90
#